data_AF-A0A937JWK1-F1
#
_entry.id   AF-A0A937JWK1-F1
#
_cell.length_a   1.000
_cell.length_b   1.000
_cell.length_c   1.000
_cell.angle_alpha   90.00
_cell.angle_beta   90.00
_cell.angle_gamma   90.00
#
_symmetry.space_group_name_H-M   'P 1'
#
loop_
_entity.id
_entity.type
_entity.pdbx_description
1 polymer ?
#
loop_
_entity_poly.entity_id
_entity_poly.type
_entity_poly.pdbx_seq_one_letter_code
_entity_poly.pdbx_strand_id
1 'polypeptide(L)' 'MPQVTLVQNPVLPTEPVRVYTHLVTLINRVTGDEQALTIETLSDRFCDVMREIAHQRVMKGLKGYEVFETLDLTELPF' A
#
# COMPACT_ATOMS: atom_id res chain seq x y z
N MET A 1 -28.64 2.11 48.82
CA MET A 1 -28.51 2.35 47.37
C MET A 1 -27.15 1.82 46.95
N PRO A 2 -27.04 0.83 46.04
CA PRO A 2 -25.73 0.36 45.60
C PRO A 2 -25.13 1.33 44.58
N GLN A 3 -23.89 1.76 44.83
CA GLN A 3 -23.08 2.52 43.87
C GLN A 3 -22.61 1.59 42.76
N VAL A 4 -22.91 1.95 41.51
CA VAL A 4 -22.39 1.27 40.32
C VAL A 4 -21.05 1.92 39.98
N THR A 5 -19.96 1.20 40.20
CA THR A 5 -18.63 1.62 39.76
C THR A 5 -18.50 1.38 38.26
N LEU A 6 -18.51 2.44 37.47
CA LEU A 6 -18.19 2.41 36.04
C LEU A 6 -16.70 2.06 35.87
N VAL A 7 -16.42 0.83 35.46
CA VAL A 7 -15.08 0.42 35.03
C VAL A 7 -14.81 1.07 33.68
N GLN A 8 -13.98 2.11 33.65
CA GLN A 8 -13.49 2.70 32.40
C GLN A 8 -12.55 1.68 31.74
N ASN A 9 -12.97 1.10 30.62
CA ASN A 9 -12.06 0.34 29.77
C ASN A 9 -10.97 1.29 29.25
N PRO A 10 -9.68 0.96 29.38
CA PRO A 10 -8.62 1.77 28.80
C PRO A 10 -8.75 1.73 27.27
N VAL A 11 -9.03 2.90 26.68
CA VAL A 11 -8.99 3.08 25.23
C VAL A 11 -7.51 3.03 24.84
N LEU A 12 -7.11 1.95 24.17
CA LEU A 12 -5.78 1.84 23.57
C LEU A 12 -5.56 3.06 22.65
N PRO A 13 -4.41 3.75 22.74
CA PRO A 13 -4.10 4.82 21.80
C PRO A 13 -4.05 4.23 20.40
N THR A 14 -5.06 4.53 19.57
CA THR A 14 -5.03 4.27 18.14
C THR A 14 -4.11 5.31 17.52
N GLU A 15 -2.81 5.03 17.50
CA GLU A 15 -1.90 5.77 16.63
C GLU A 15 -2.42 5.69 15.20
N PRO A 16 -2.39 6.80 14.44
CA PRO A 16 -2.76 6.76 13.03
C PRO A 16 -1.81 5.81 12.30
N VAL A 17 -2.37 4.76 11.72
CA VAL A 17 -1.60 3.82 10.90
C VAL A 17 -1.05 4.58 9.71
N ARG A 18 0.27 4.69 9.62
CA ARG A 18 0.93 5.33 8.48
C ARG A 18 0.74 4.46 7.23
N VAL A 19 0.18 5.06 6.19
CA VAL A 19 0.04 4.44 4.87
C VAL A 19 1.11 5.03 3.96
N TYR A 20 1.80 4.16 3.23
CA TYR A 20 2.79 4.51 2.24
C TYR A 20 2.21 4.28 0.85
N THR A 21 2.30 5.28 -0.02
CA THR A 21 1.69 5.24 -1.35
C THR A 21 2.78 5.24 -2.40
N HIS A 22 2.72 4.28 -3.32
CA HIS A 22 3.67 4.17 -4.43
C HIS A 22 2.94 4.16 -5.77
N LEU A 23 3.48 4.90 -6.75
CA LEU A 23 3.07 4.82 -8.14
C LEU A 23 4.02 3.88 -8.88
N VAL A 24 3.47 2.80 -9.42
CA VAL A 24 4.22 1.72 -10.05
C VAL A 24 3.88 1.70 -11.53
N THR A 25 4.87 1.95 -12.37
CA THR A 25 4.74 1.85 -13.82
C THR A 25 5.16 0.45 -14.25
N LEU A 26 4.29 -0.19 -15.00
CA LEU A 26 4.48 -1.52 -15.56
C LEU A 26 4.55 -1.44 -17.08
N ILE A 27 5.40 -2.26 -17.70
CA ILE A 27 5.54 -2.32 -19.15
C ILE A 27 5.45 -3.77 -19.64
N ASN A 28 4.72 -4.00 -20.72
CA ASN A 28 4.77 -5.24 -21.48
C ASN A 28 5.73 -5.07 -22.66
N ARG A 29 6.94 -5.63 -22.55
CA ARG A 29 7.98 -5.47 -23.59
C ARG A 29 7.62 -6.07 -24.94
N VAL A 30 6.70 -7.04 -24.98
CA VAL A 30 6.29 -7.71 -26.23
C VAL A 30 5.35 -6.82 -27.01
N THR A 31 4.42 -6.14 -26.34
CA THR A 31 3.41 -5.28 -26.99
C THR A 31 3.78 -3.80 -26.97
N GLY A 32 4.72 -3.40 -26.12
CA GLY A 32 5.03 -1.99 -25.84
C GLY A 32 3.96 -1.29 -25.00
N ASP A 33 3.02 -2.03 -24.39
CA ASP A 33 1.96 -1.42 -23.58
C ASP A 33 2.46 -1.02 -22.20
N GLU A 34 2.00 0.13 -21.70
CA GLU A 34 2.35 0.67 -20.40
C GLU A 34 1.11 0.83 -19.52
N GLN A 35 1.24 0.47 -18.24
CA GLN A 35 0.17 0.55 -17.25
C GLN A 35 0.71 1.14 -15.96
N ALA A 36 0.02 2.11 -15.38
CA ALA A 36 0.38 2.71 -14.10
C ALA A 36 -0.57 2.23 -12.99
N LEU A 37 -0.03 1.83 -11.84
CA LEU A 37 -0.76 1.36 -10.69
C LEU A 37 -0.36 2.14 -9.45
N THR A 38 -1.33 2.74 -8.76
CA THR A 38 -1.11 3.20 -7.39
C THR A 38 -1.31 2.04 -6.43
N ILE A 39 -0.34 1.82 -5.55
CA ILE A 39 -0.40 0.82 -4.49
C ILE A 39 -0.23 1.50 -3.13
N GLU A 40 -0.87 0.94 -2.12
CA GLU A 40 -0.79 1.40 -0.75
C GLU A 40 -0.29 0.26 0.13
N THR A 41 0.65 0.56 1.01
CA THR A 41 1.23 -0.41 1.94
C THR A 41 1.26 0.17 3.35
N LEU A 42 1.27 -0.72 4.34
CA LEU A 42 1.43 -0.34 5.75
C LEU A 42 2.90 -0.25 6.18
N SER A 43 3.82 -0.55 5.25
CA SER A 43 5.26 -0.49 5.46
C SER A 43 5.97 -0.14 4.15
N ASP A 44 6.91 0.78 4.23
CA ASP A 44 7.84 1.17 3.15
C ASP A 44 8.96 0.15 2.90
N ARG A 45 8.95 -1.00 3.58
CA ARG A 45 9.94 -2.04 3.35
C ARG A 45 9.83 -2.53 1.92
N PHE A 46 10.96 -2.49 1.21
CA PHE A 46 11.04 -2.94 -0.18
C PHE A 46 10.36 -4.29 -0.44
N CYS A 47 10.53 -5.27 0.45
CA CYS A 47 9.90 -6.59 0.28
C CYS A 47 8.37 -6.56 0.34
N ASP A 48 7.78 -5.67 1.14
CA ASP A 48 6.34 -5.55 1.33
C ASP A 48 5.73 -4.82 0.13
N VAL A 49 6.39 -3.76 -0.33
CA VAL A 49 6.04 -3.05 -1.58
C VAL A 49 6.09 -3.99 -2.78
N MET A 50 7.18 -4.73 -2.96
CA MET A 50 7.31 -5.67 -4.09
C MET A 50 6.28 -6.82 -4.02
N ARG A 51 5.94 -7.27 -2.82
CA ARG A 51 4.89 -8.29 -2.64
C ARG A 51 3.53 -7.74 -3.05
N GLU A 52 3.20 -6.51 -2.69
CA GLU A 52 1.94 -5.88 -3.08
C GLU A 52 1.89 -5.64 -4.60
N ILE A 53 2.99 -5.21 -5.22
CA ILE A 53 3.09 -5.09 -6.68
C ILE A 53 2.77 -6.44 -7.36
N ALA A 54 3.39 -7.52 -6.88
CA ALA A 54 3.16 -8.85 -7.43
C ALA A 54 1.70 -9.30 -7.26
N HIS A 55 1.11 -9.04 -6.09
CA HIS A 55 -0.29 -9.32 -5.80
C HIS A 55 -1.23 -8.55 -6.75
N GLN A 56 -1.05 -7.24 -6.88
CA GLN A 56 -1.86 -6.38 -7.74
C GLN A 56 -1.75 -6.76 -9.22
N ARG A 57 -0.56 -7.16 -9.68
CA ARG A 57 -0.36 -7.67 -11.05
C ARG A 57 -1.21 -8.92 -11.33
N VAL A 58 -1.30 -9.84 -10.37
CA VAL A 58 -2.14 -11.04 -10.50
C VAL A 58 -3.62 -10.66 -10.47
N MET A 59 -4.04 -9.84 -9.51
CA MET A 59 -5.45 -9.44 -9.35
C MET A 59 -5.99 -8.67 -10.56
N LYS A 60 -5.15 -7.85 -11.21
CA LYS A 60 -5.52 -7.05 -12.39
C LYS A 60 -5.29 -7.78 -13.72
N GLY A 61 -4.86 -9.05 -13.70
CA GLY A 61 -4.63 -9.82 -14.92
C GLY A 61 -3.45 -9.34 -15.77
N LEU A 62 -2.50 -8.61 -15.17
CA LEU A 62 -1.35 -7.99 -15.86
C LEU A 62 -0.19 -8.98 -16.03
N LYS A 63 -0.53 -10.20 -16.48
CA LYS A 63 0.46 -11.25 -16.74
C LYS A 63 1.34 -10.83 -17.93
N GLY A 64 2.66 -10.89 -17.75
CA GLY A 64 3.64 -10.50 -18.77
C GLY A 64 4.06 -9.03 -18.72
N TYR A 65 3.42 -8.20 -17.90
CA TYR A 65 3.91 -6.86 -17.58
C TYR A 65 5.04 -6.94 -16.56
N GLU A 66 6.11 -6.21 -16.76
CA GLU A 66 7.25 -6.10 -15.84
C GLU A 66 7.25 -4.75 -15.14
N VAL A 67 7.88 -4.64 -13.97
CA VAL A 67 8.06 -3.35 -13.30
C VAL A 67 9.09 -2.55 -14.08
N PHE A 68 8.68 -1.37 -14.55
CA PHE A 68 9.56 -0.41 -15.20
C PHE A 68 10.11 0.59 -14.17
N GLU A 69 9.21 1.20 -13.40
CA GLU A 69 9.55 2.24 -12.42
C GLU A 69 8.63 2.14 -11.19
N THR A 70 9.14 2.57 -10.04
CA THR A 70 8.35 2.72 -8.81
C THR A 70 8.72 4.05 -8.16
N LEU A 71 7.74 4.94 -8.01
CA LEU A 71 7.88 6.26 -7.40
C LEU A 71 7.19 6.25 -6.04
N ASP A 72 7.89 6.73 -5.01
CA ASP A 72 7.31 6.94 -3.69
C ASP A 72 6.59 8.29 -3.65
N LEU A 73 5.29 8.28 -3.35
CA LEU A 73 4.46 9.47 -3.24
C LEU A 73 4.27 9.93 -1.80
N THR A 74 4.81 9.19 -0.82
CA THR A 74 4.64 9.46 0.62
C THR A 74 5.35 10.74 1.06
N GLU A 75 6.32 11.22 0.28
CA GLU A 75 7.17 12.38 0.63
C GLU A 75 7.12 13.54 -0.36
N LEU A 76 6.08 13.69 -1.19
CA LEU A 76 6.00 14.86 -2.08
C LEU A 76 5.62 16.12 -1.27
N PRO A 77 6.51 17.12 -1.12
CA PRO A 77 6.12 18.41 -0.59
C PRO A 77 5.32 19.13 -1.68
N PHE A 78 4.11 19.58 -1.33
CA PHE A 78 3.34 20.51 -2.16
C PHE A 78 4.03 21.87 -2.23
#